data_AF-A0A822EUL4-F1
#
_entry.id   AF-A0A822EUL4-F1
#
_cell.length_a   1.000
_cell.length_b   1.000
_cell.length_c   1.000
_cell.angle_alpha   90.00
_cell.angle_beta   90.00
_cell.angle_gamma   90.00
#
_symmetry.space_group_name_H-M   'P 1'
#
loop_
_entity.id
_entity.type
_entity.pdbx_description
1 polymer ?
#
loop_
_entity_poly.entity_id
_entity_poly.type
_entity_poly.pdbx_seq_one_letter_code
_entity_poly.pdbx_strand_id
1 'polypeptide(L)' 'VAVGNFNSDTHLDIVVANAGDNTVSVLLGYGDGSFANQTTYSTGSQPLSVAVGDFNNDTQLDIVVANFDGST' A
#
# COMPACT_ATOMS: atom_id res chain seq x y z
N VAL A 1 5.20 2.47 5.34
CA VAL A 1 3.81 2.95 5.25
C VAL A 1 3.77 4.14 4.31
N ALA A 2 2.71 4.29 3.53
CA ALA A 2 2.43 5.49 2.73
C ALA A 2 0.93 5.80 2.80
N VAL A 3 0.55 7.01 2.38
CA VAL A 3 -0.81 7.55 2.45
C VAL A 3 -1.21 8.09 1.08
N GLY A 4 -2.44 7.84 0.67
CA GLY A 4 -2.98 8.27 -0.61
C GLY A 4 -4.49 8.05 -0.68
N ASN A 5 -5.14 8.51 -1.74
CA ASN A 5 -6.53 8.18 -2.04
C ASN A 5 -6.55 7.07 -3.08
N PHE A 6 -6.79 5.83 -2.66
CA PHE A 6 -6.72 4.64 -3.51
C PHE A 6 -8.09 4.21 -4.06
N ASN A 7 -9.19 4.80 -3.56
CA ASN A 7 -10.56 4.47 -3.99
C ASN A 7 -11.31 5.66 -4.64
N SER A 8 -10.63 6.78 -4.86
CA SER A 8 -11.19 8.03 -5.41
C SER A 8 -12.30 8.67 -4.56
N ASP A 9 -12.24 8.52 -3.23
CA ASP A 9 -13.15 9.20 -2.31
C ASP A 9 -12.54 10.52 -1.76
N THR A 10 -13.05 11.05 -0.64
CA THR A 10 -12.55 12.29 -0.02
C THR A 10 -11.64 12.06 1.19
N HIS A 11 -11.30 10.82 1.49
CA HIS A 11 -10.57 10.40 2.67
C HIS A 11 -9.20 9.87 2.28
N LEU A 12 -8.28 9.93 3.25
CA LEU A 12 -6.96 9.36 3.07
C LEU A 12 -6.97 7.90 3.52
N ASP A 13 -6.39 7.06 2.68
CA ASP A 13 -6.19 5.64 2.88
C ASP A 13 -4.73 5.37 3.26
N ILE A 14 -4.46 4.17 3.79
CA ILE A 14 -3.12 3.76 4.19
C ILE A 14 -2.70 2.51 3.44
N VAL A 15 -1.43 2.50 3.01
CA VAL A 15 -0.77 1.30 2.51
C VAL A 15 0.42 0.90 3.41
N VAL A 16 0.51 -0.37 3.78
CA VAL A 16 1.50 -0.91 4.74
C VAL A 16 2.25 -2.09 4.12
N ALA A 17 3.58 -2.06 4.17
CA ALA A 17 4.41 -3.22 3.85
C ALA A 17 4.45 -4.18 5.06
N ASN A 18 4.07 -5.44 4.85
CA ASN A 18 4.04 -6.48 5.88
C ASN A 18 5.21 -7.43 5.67
N ALA A 19 6.38 -7.05 6.18
CA ALA A 19 7.63 -7.79 5.96
C ALA A 19 7.53 -9.28 6.35
N GLY A 20 6.83 -9.59 7.44
CA GLY A 20 6.68 -10.97 7.94
C GLY A 20 5.74 -11.84 7.10
N ASP A 21 4.79 -11.22 6.38
CA ASP A 21 3.73 -11.93 5.66
C ASP A 21 3.97 -11.95 4.14
N ASN A 22 5.00 -11.26 3.65
CA ASN A 22 5.27 -11.06 2.21
C ASN A 22 4.06 -10.50 1.46
N THR A 23 3.41 -9.51 2.09
CA THR A 23 2.27 -8.80 1.51
C THR A 23 2.41 -7.30 1.69
N VAL A 24 1.59 -6.56 0.95
CA VAL A 24 1.21 -5.19 1.26
C VAL A 24 -0.29 -5.16 1.59
N SER A 25 -0.67 -4.36 2.59
CA SER A 25 -2.07 -4.13 2.96
C SER A 25 -2.53 -2.75 2.54
N VAL A 26 -3.74 -2.64 2.02
CA VAL A 26 -4.46 -1.38 1.78
C VAL A 26 -5.63 -1.31 2.77
N LEU A 27 -5.72 -0.20 3.50
CA LEU A 27 -6.78 0.09 4.46
C LEU A 27 -7.48 1.39 4.04
N LEU A 28 -8.76 1.29 3.69
CA LEU A 28 -9.55 2.45 3.25
C LEU A 28 -10.02 3.26 4.45
N GLY A 29 -9.80 4.58 4.42
CA GLY A 29 -10.15 5.49 5.50
C GLY A 29 -11.63 5.91 5.46
N TYR A 30 -12.27 5.99 6.62
CA TYR A 30 -13.64 6.53 6.73
C TYR A 30 -13.69 8.03 7.05
N GLY A 31 -12.53 8.67 7.22
CA GLY A 31 -12.42 10.11 7.50
C GLY A 31 -12.59 10.51 8.98
N ASP A 32 -13.00 9.57 9.83
CA ASP A 32 -13.15 9.75 11.29
C ASP A 32 -11.97 9.18 12.10
N GLY A 33 -10.89 8.77 11.40
CA GLY A 33 -9.74 8.11 11.98
C GLY A 33 -9.87 6.58 12.08
N SER A 34 -11.03 6.01 11.69
CA SER A 34 -11.20 4.57 11.53
C SER A 34 -10.96 4.12 10.09
N PHE A 35 -10.70 2.82 9.93
CA PHE A 35 -10.35 2.20 8.65
C PHE A 35 -11.16 0.93 8.42
N ALA A 36 -11.45 0.63 7.16
CA ALA A 36 -12.00 -0.64 6.75
C ALA A 36 -11.02 -1.81 7.04
N ASN A 37 -11.54 -3.04 6.96
CA ASN A 37 -10.67 -4.23 6.99
C ASN A 37 -9.63 -4.17 5.88
N GLN A 38 -8.42 -4.62 6.18
CA GLN A 38 -7.32 -4.63 5.22
C GLN A 38 -7.63 -5.52 4.01
N THR A 39 -7.30 -5.02 2.82
CA THR A 39 -7.14 -5.84 1.61
C THR A 39 -5.66 -6.10 1.40
N THR A 40 -5.26 -7.36 1.23
CA THR A 40 -3.85 -7.74 1.08
C THR A 40 -3.52 -8.12 -0.35
N TYR A 41 -2.31 -7.78 -0.77
CA TYR A 41 -1.75 -8.16 -2.07
C TYR A 41 -0.38 -8.81 -1.84
N SER A 42 -0.14 -9.94 -2.50
CA SER A 42 1.15 -10.63 -2.42
C SER A 42 2.27 -9.79 -3.00
N THR A 43 3.44 -9.83 -2.37
CA THR A 43 4.66 -9.15 -2.83
C THR A 43 5.79 -10.15 -3.03
N GLY A 44 7.00 -9.64 -3.26
CA GLY A 44 8.22 -10.43 -3.07
C GLY A 44 8.52 -10.67 -1.59
N SER A 45 9.71 -11.21 -1.33
CA SER A 45 10.19 -11.49 0.03
C SER A 45 10.49 -10.21 0.80
N GLN A 46 10.08 -10.17 2.07
CA GLN A 46 10.41 -9.12 3.03
C GLN A 46 10.21 -7.70 2.45
N PRO A 47 8.97 -7.31 2.10
CA PRO A 47 8.69 -5.95 1.68
C PRO A 47 9.08 -4.97 2.80
N LEU A 48 9.99 -4.03 2.50
CA LEU A 48 10.53 -3.08 3.48
C LEU A 48 9.92 -1.68 3.36
N SER A 49 9.61 -1.27 2.14
CA SER A 49 9.14 0.09 1.86
C SER A 49 8.11 0.11 0.75
N VAL A 50 7.27 1.15 0.79
CA VAL A 50 6.25 1.46 -0.20
C VAL A 50 6.40 2.91 -0.65
N ALA A 51 6.22 3.14 -1.94
CA ALA A 51 6.07 4.47 -2.54
C ALA A 51 4.75 4.53 -3.29
N VAL A 52 4.15 5.71 -3.33
CA VAL A 52 2.83 5.95 -3.92
C VAL A 52 2.92 7.14 -4.86
N GLY A 53 2.30 7.03 -6.03
CA GLY A 53 2.25 8.07 -7.05
C GLY A 53 1.56 7.56 -8.29
N ASP A 54 1.14 8.46 -9.17
CA ASP A 54 0.72 8.07 -10.53
C ASP A 54 2.00 7.84 -11.36
N PHE A 55 2.43 6.59 -11.50
CA PHE A 55 3.66 6.21 -12.18
C PHE A 55 3.40 5.77 -13.63
N ASN A 56 2.15 5.49 -13.97
CA ASN A 56 1.74 5.02 -15.30
C ASN A 56 0.93 6.07 -16.10
N ASN A 57 0.63 7.23 -15.51
CA ASN A 57 -0.13 8.35 -16.06
C ASN A 57 -1.60 7.99 -16.41
N ASP A 58 -2.26 7.21 -15.56
CA ASP A 58 -3.68 6.85 -15.68
C ASP A 58 -4.59 7.61 -14.71
N THR A 59 -4.04 8.59 -13.97
CA THR A 59 -4.72 9.40 -12.95
C THR A 59 -5.15 8.66 -11.69
N GLN A 60 -4.76 7.40 -11.54
CA GLN A 60 -4.94 6.60 -10.32
C GLN A 60 -3.59 6.49 -9.59
N LEU A 61 -3.64 6.38 -8.26
CA LEU A 61 -2.42 6.16 -7.49
C LEU A 61 -1.94 4.71 -7.65
N ASP A 62 -0.71 4.56 -8.14
CA ASP A 62 0.01 3.30 -8.14
C ASP A 62 0.75 3.09 -6.81
N ILE A 63 1.01 1.82 -6.47
CA ILE A 63 1.81 1.40 -5.33
C ILE A 63 3.05 0.66 -5.85
N VAL A 64 4.23 1.12 -5.46
CA VAL A 64 5.51 0.43 -5.72
C VAL A 64 6.05 -0.12 -4.41
N VAL A 65 6.45 -1.39 -4.41
CA VAL A 65 6.96 -2.09 -3.23
C VAL A 65 8.44 -2.43 -3.42
N ALA A 66 9.27 -2.01 -2.47
CA ALA A 66 10.67 -2.42 -2.38
C ALA A 66 10.78 -3.67 -1.49
N ASN A 67 11.18 -4.79 -2.10
CA ASN A 67 11.35 -6.08 -1.46
C ASN A 67 12.82 -6.29 -1.11
N PHE A 68 13.10 -6.85 0.07
CA PHE A 68 14.44 -7.33 0.41
C PHE A 68 14.54 -8.80 0.02
N ASP A 69 15.01 -9.03 -1.21
CA ASP A 69 15.27 -10.39 -1.68
C ASP A 69 16.57 -10.89 -1.03
N GLY A 70 16.44 -11.49 0.16
CA GLY A 70 17.55 -12.04 0.94
C GLY A 70 18.22 -13.28 0.32
N SER A 71 17.99 -13.55 -0.97
CA SER A 71 18.69 -14.57 -1.73
C SER A 71 20.14 -14.15 -1.97
N THR A 72 21.03 -14.54 -1.05
CA THR A 72 22.46 -14.78 -1.34
C THR A 72 22.70 -16.23 -1.70
#